data_AF-A0A536SGQ0-F1
#
_entry.id   AF-A0A536SGQ0-F1
#
_cell.length_a   1.000
_cell.length_b   1.000
_cell.length_c   1.000
_cell.angle_alpha   90.00
_cell.angle_beta   90.00
_cell.angle_gamma   90.00
#
_symmetry.space_group_name_H-M   'P 1'
#
loop_
_entity.id
_entity.type
_entity.pdbx_description
1 polymer ?
#
loop_
_entity_poly.entity_id
_entity_poly.type
_entity_poly.pdbx_seq_one_letter_code
_entity_poly.pdbx_strand_id
1 'polypeptide(L)'
;MNIEKAQLLHLPVPWQVSPSTPFLRLVATESRAQEPTQVNFVAHFGLLEQRESSFADAPRISHAPHYDNSTHIASKTAPGVYQLLTITFDSGLWARMSPSFSDREVIDPSLYDRSKLPCPYQRGQSPEDWVRRFWAEWRQTGFCPQSGFYEINFSPWLEETGYAKSGYKHFIVLGHDAYVEVLAKGWSWKSAGNWEQ
;
A
#
# COMPACT_ATOMS: atom_id res chain seq x y z
N MET A 1 28.38 3.75 -17.24
CA MET A 1 27.58 2.66 -16.68
C MET A 1 26.12 3.10 -16.74
N ASN A 2 25.25 2.36 -17.43
CA ASN A 2 23.81 2.57 -17.30
C ASN A 2 23.46 2.08 -15.90
N ILE A 3 23.19 2.98 -14.97
CA ILE A 3 22.61 2.58 -13.69
C ILE A 3 21.18 2.17 -14.03
N GLU A 4 20.88 0.87 -13.93
CA GLU A 4 19.51 0.41 -14.10
C GLU A 4 18.63 1.10 -13.06
N LYS A 5 17.56 1.72 -13.54
CA LYS A 5 16.63 2.46 -12.71
C LYS A 5 15.86 1.49 -11.82
N ALA A 6 15.66 1.84 -10.55
CA ALA A 6 14.89 1.02 -9.62
C ALA A 6 13.48 0.77 -10.17
N GLN A 7 13.01 -0.47 -10.19
CA GLN A 7 11.72 -0.83 -10.79
C GLN A 7 10.68 -1.10 -9.72
N LEU A 8 9.48 -0.55 -9.90
CA LEU A 8 8.33 -0.90 -9.05
C LEU A 8 7.67 -2.16 -9.58
N LEU A 9 7.63 -3.18 -8.73
CA LEU A 9 6.92 -4.43 -8.97
C LEU A 9 5.58 -4.40 -8.23
N HIS A 10 4.54 -4.82 -8.94
CA HIS A 10 3.21 -4.95 -8.37
C HIS A 10 3.14 -6.12 -7.37
N LEU A 11 2.52 -5.86 -6.21
CA LEU A 11 2.18 -6.86 -5.23
C LEU A 11 0.67 -7.12 -5.28
N PRO A 12 0.22 -8.38 -5.45
CA PRO A 12 -1.19 -8.71 -5.63
C PRO A 12 -1.95 -8.56 -4.31
N VAL A 13 -2.54 -7.39 -4.10
CA VAL A 13 -3.38 -7.07 -2.93
C VAL A 13 -4.77 -6.61 -3.38
N PRO A 14 -5.85 -6.95 -2.64
CA PRO A 14 -7.21 -6.59 -3.03
C PRO A 14 -7.59 -5.15 -2.66
N TRP A 15 -6.65 -4.35 -2.18
CA TRP A 15 -6.86 -3.02 -1.64
C TRP A 15 -5.86 -2.00 -2.20
N GLN A 16 -6.21 -0.73 -2.06
CA GLN A 16 -5.36 0.41 -2.39
C GLN A 16 -5.05 1.21 -1.12
N VAL A 17 -3.82 1.71 -0.94
CA VAL A 17 -3.55 2.75 0.07
C VAL A 17 -4.41 3.98 -0.28
N SER A 18 -5.21 4.46 0.67
CA SER A 18 -6.14 5.56 0.42
C SER A 18 -5.39 6.80 -0.03
N PRO A 19 -5.66 7.33 -1.23
CA PRO A 19 -5.01 8.53 -1.73
C PRO A 19 -5.58 9.81 -1.10
N SER A 20 -6.65 9.72 -0.30
CA SER A 20 -7.38 10.87 0.25
C SER A 20 -7.30 10.98 1.77
N THR A 21 -6.63 10.04 2.44
CA THR A 21 -6.51 10.03 3.90
C THR A 21 -5.06 10.20 4.32
N PRO A 22 -4.71 11.29 5.03
CA PRO A 22 -3.37 11.49 5.57
C PRO A 22 -3.19 10.63 6.83
N PHE A 23 -3.17 9.31 6.65
CA PHE A 23 -2.90 8.36 7.72
C PHE A 23 -1.94 7.30 7.21
N LEU A 24 -0.65 7.52 7.47
CA LEU A 24 0.44 6.58 7.25
C LEU A 24 1.31 6.58 8.49
N ARG A 25 1.33 5.45 9.21
CA ARG A 25 2.08 5.30 10.46
C ARG A 25 3.05 4.15 10.37
N LEU A 26 4.34 4.46 10.52
CA LEU A 26 5.40 3.47 10.70
C LEU A 26 5.55 3.16 12.20
N VAL A 27 5.52 1.88 12.55
CA VAL A 27 5.89 1.36 13.86
C VAL A 27 7.11 0.47 13.65
N ALA A 28 8.26 0.92 14.12
CA ALA A 28 9.51 0.19 14.04
C ALA A 28 10.18 0.19 15.41
N THR A 29 10.80 -0.93 15.78
CA THR A 29 11.55 -1.09 17.02
C THR A 29 13.02 -1.38 16.72
N GLU A 30 13.91 -0.80 17.52
CA GLU A 30 15.34 -1.14 17.48
C GLU A 30 15.61 -2.52 18.11
N SER A 31 14.67 -3.02 18.93
CA SER A 31 14.72 -4.35 19.50
C SER A 31 14.34 -5.38 18.45
N ARG A 32 15.32 -5.79 17.64
CA ARG A 32 15.21 -6.77 16.53
C ARG A 32 14.47 -8.08 16.86
N ALA A 33 14.21 -8.37 18.14
CA ALA A 33 13.76 -9.67 18.62
C ALA A 33 12.29 -9.74 19.06
N GLN A 34 11.58 -8.62 19.29
CA GLN A 34 10.28 -8.66 19.99
C GLN A 34 9.08 -8.14 19.21
N GLU A 35 9.23 -7.18 18.31
CA GLU A 35 8.09 -6.65 17.55
C GLU A 35 8.43 -6.50 16.07
N PRO A 36 7.58 -6.99 15.15
CA PRO A 36 7.80 -6.82 13.73
C PRO A 36 7.59 -5.36 13.31
N THR A 37 8.32 -4.90 12.29
CA THR A 37 8.06 -3.59 11.68
C THR A 37 6.67 -3.59 11.05
N GLN A 38 5.86 -2.60 11.39
CA GLN A 38 4.49 -2.46 10.91
C GLN A 38 4.25 -1.12 10.23
N VAL A 39 3.40 -1.15 9.20
CA VAL A 39 2.90 0.06 8.54
C VAL A 39 1.39 0.04 8.59
N ASN A 40 0.82 1.07 9.21
CA ASN A 40 -0.62 1.24 9.35
C ASN A 40 -1.10 2.36 8.42
N PHE A 41 -2.18 2.12 7.69
CA PHE A 41 -2.79 3.10 6.80
C PHE A 41 -4.28 2.81 6.60
N VAL A 42 -5.01 3.78 6.04
CA VAL A 42 -6.38 3.55 5.58
C VAL A 42 -6.31 2.97 4.17
N ALA A 43 -6.90 1.80 3.99
CA ALA A 43 -6.99 1.10 2.72
C ALA A 43 -8.39 1.23 2.11
N HIS A 44 -8.46 1.34 0.79
CA HIS A 44 -9.68 1.32 -0.01
C HIS A 44 -9.86 -0.04 -0.69
N PHE A 45 -11.00 -0.67 -0.46
CA PHE A 45 -11.40 -1.93 -1.07
C PHE A 45 -12.43 -1.65 -2.19
N GLY A 46 -11.94 -1.19 -3.35
CA GLY A 46 -12.80 -0.71 -4.44
C GLY A 46 -13.82 -1.72 -4.98
N LEU A 47 -13.56 -3.02 -4.87
CA LEU A 47 -14.54 -4.05 -5.26
C LEU A 47 -15.70 -4.21 -4.26
N LEU A 48 -15.54 -3.77 -3.00
CA LEU A 48 -16.65 -3.69 -2.04
C LEU A 48 -17.55 -2.50 -2.38
N GLU A 49 -16.98 -1.38 -2.79
CA GLU A 49 -17.71 -0.17 -3.16
C GLU A 49 -18.66 -0.40 -4.33
N GLN A 50 -18.21 -1.15 -5.34
CA GLN A 50 -19.05 -1.51 -6.48
C GLN A 50 -20.21 -2.44 -6.12
N ARG A 51 -20.07 -3.26 -5.07
CA ARG A 51 -21.17 -4.05 -4.53
C ARG A 51 -22.15 -3.16 -3.77
N GLU A 52 -21.69 -2.24 -2.95
CA GLU A 52 -22.58 -1.36 -2.17
C GLU A 52 -23.35 -0.36 -3.05
N SER A 53 -22.69 0.19 -4.08
CA SER A 53 -23.32 1.13 -5.03
C SER A 53 -24.37 0.50 -5.95
N SER A 54 -24.42 -0.84 -6.03
CA SER A 54 -25.54 -1.54 -6.68
C SER A 54 -26.76 -1.72 -5.77
N PHE A 55 -26.67 -1.39 -4.48
CA PHE A 55 -27.73 -1.66 -3.47
C PHE A 55 -28.22 -0.43 -2.65
N ALA A 56 -27.75 0.81 -2.87
CA ALA A 56 -28.18 1.94 -2.02
C ALA A 56 -28.32 3.31 -2.73
N ASP A 57 -29.50 3.93 -2.55
CA ASP A 57 -29.92 5.29 -2.96
C ASP A 57 -29.46 6.42 -2.00
N ALA A 58 -28.49 6.19 -1.09
CA ALA A 58 -28.02 7.23 -0.17
C ALA A 58 -26.57 7.03 0.30
N PRO A 59 -25.76 8.11 0.40
CA PRO A 59 -24.41 8.05 0.96
C PRO A 59 -24.46 7.65 2.44
N ARG A 60 -23.71 6.60 2.81
CA ARG A 60 -23.48 6.23 4.22
C ARG A 60 -22.25 6.95 4.74
N ILE A 61 -22.44 7.88 5.68
CA ILE A 61 -21.34 8.50 6.41
C ILE A 61 -20.73 7.42 7.32
N SER A 62 -19.48 7.03 7.05
CA SER A 62 -18.70 6.18 7.95
C SER A 62 -17.71 7.07 8.71
N HIS A 63 -17.72 6.98 10.04
CA HIS A 63 -16.75 7.69 10.87
C HIS A 63 -15.40 6.97 10.81
N ALA A 64 -14.30 7.73 10.83
CA ALA A 64 -12.97 7.16 10.98
C ALA A 64 -12.91 6.32 12.28
N PRO A 65 -12.41 5.07 12.24
CA PRO A 65 -12.32 4.25 13.44
C PRO A 65 -11.43 4.97 14.47
N HIS A 66 -11.92 5.09 15.70
CA HIS A 66 -11.12 5.57 16.82
C HIS A 66 -9.99 4.56 17.05
N TYR A 67 -8.74 4.97 16.86
CA TYR A 67 -7.58 4.12 17.12
C TYR A 67 -7.36 4.05 18.64
N ASP A 68 -8.01 3.09 19.28
CA ASP A 68 -7.74 2.71 20.65
C ASP A 68 -7.06 1.35 20.65
N ASN A 69 -5.86 1.28 21.24
CA ASN A 69 -5.10 0.05 21.44
C ASN A 69 -5.83 -0.99 22.32
N SER A 70 -6.99 -0.64 22.90
CA SER A 70 -7.66 -1.45 23.91
C SER A 70 -9.07 -1.98 23.55
N THR A 71 -9.59 -1.77 22.34
CA THR A 71 -10.95 -2.24 22.00
C THR A 71 -11.01 -3.34 20.95
N HIS A 72 -11.06 -4.57 21.46
CA HIS A 72 -11.62 -5.73 20.78
C HIS A 72 -13.14 -5.58 20.67
N ILE A 73 -13.64 -4.92 19.62
CA ILE A 73 -15.05 -5.04 19.25
C ILE A 73 -15.10 -5.58 17.84
N ALA A 74 -15.23 -6.91 17.74
CA ALA A 74 -15.64 -7.57 16.51
C ALA A 74 -17.03 -7.05 16.13
N SER A 75 -17.07 -6.02 15.27
CA SER A 75 -18.33 -5.56 14.72
C SER A 75 -18.87 -6.65 13.78
N LYS A 76 -20.09 -7.15 14.04
CA LYS A 76 -20.81 -8.07 13.15
C LYS A 76 -21.24 -7.44 11.82
N THR A 77 -20.94 -6.16 11.58
CA THR A 77 -21.25 -5.48 10.32
C THR A 77 -20.25 -5.87 9.24
N ALA A 78 -20.74 -6.00 8.00
CA ALA A 78 -19.86 -6.12 6.84
C ALA A 78 -18.79 -5.02 6.86
N PRO A 79 -17.54 -5.34 6.53
CA PRO A 79 -16.46 -4.36 6.57
C PRO A 79 -16.70 -3.30 5.50
N GLY A 80 -16.54 -2.03 5.88
CA GLY A 80 -16.75 -0.90 4.96
C GLY A 80 -15.73 -0.84 3.84
N VAL A 81 -15.98 0.04 2.86
CA VAL A 81 -15.11 0.27 1.69
C VAL A 81 -13.74 0.85 2.05
N TYR A 82 -13.65 1.59 3.15
CA TYR A 82 -12.40 2.07 3.73
C TYR A 82 -12.16 1.36 5.05
N GLN A 83 -10.96 0.79 5.22
CA GLN A 83 -10.59 0.00 6.40
C GLN A 83 -9.20 0.38 6.87
N LEU A 84 -8.99 0.44 8.18
CA LEU A 84 -7.65 0.52 8.74
C LEU A 84 -6.93 -0.81 8.51
N LEU A 85 -5.72 -0.75 7.94
CA LEU A 85 -4.95 -1.91 7.52
C LEU A 85 -3.53 -1.83 8.08
N THR A 86 -3.03 -2.97 8.55
CA THR A 86 -1.67 -3.12 9.08
C THR A 86 -0.92 -4.09 8.18
N ILE A 87 0.16 -3.63 7.54
CA ILE A 87 1.17 -4.52 6.95
C ILE A 87 2.19 -4.84 8.03
N THR A 88 2.47 -6.12 8.22
CA THR A 88 3.52 -6.62 9.12
C THR A 88 4.66 -7.16 8.27
N PHE A 89 5.87 -6.68 8.50
CA PHE A 89 7.08 -7.06 7.76
C PHE A 89 7.93 -8.04 8.56
N ASP A 90 8.17 -9.21 7.98
CA ASP A 90 8.93 -10.28 8.62
C ASP A 90 10.42 -9.94 8.61
N SER A 91 11.04 -9.98 9.79
CA SER A 91 12.45 -9.59 9.96
C SER A 91 12.72 -8.18 9.40
N GLY A 92 11.81 -7.22 9.62
CA GLY A 92 12.03 -5.83 9.21
C GLY A 92 13.30 -5.27 9.83
N LEU A 93 14.36 -5.12 9.05
CA LEU A 93 15.70 -4.77 9.53
C LEU A 93 15.87 -3.25 9.58
N TRP A 94 15.38 -2.57 8.55
CA TRP A 94 15.36 -1.12 8.46
C TRP A 94 14.04 -0.66 7.87
N ALA A 95 13.59 0.49 8.37
CA ALA A 95 12.48 1.22 7.82
C ALA A 95 12.77 2.71 7.89
N ARG A 96 12.28 3.45 6.90
CA ARG A 96 12.34 4.91 6.90
C ARG A 96 11.02 5.46 6.38
N MET A 97 10.67 6.64 6.88
CA MET A 97 9.57 7.44 6.36
C MET A 97 10.15 8.70 5.74
N SER A 98 9.66 9.03 4.56
CA SER A 98 10.09 10.18 3.78
C SER A 98 8.88 11.02 3.40
N PRO A 99 9.01 12.36 3.34
CA PRO A 99 7.94 13.21 2.83
C PRO A 99 7.67 12.93 1.35
N SER A 100 6.51 13.34 0.85
CA SER A 100 6.22 13.32 -0.58
C SER A 100 7.25 14.14 -1.37
N PHE A 101 7.55 13.69 -2.59
CA PHE A 101 8.47 14.41 -3.48
C PHE A 101 7.92 15.78 -3.91
N SER A 102 6.60 15.88 -4.11
CA SER A 102 5.90 17.12 -4.43
C SER A 102 4.40 17.00 -4.11
N ASP A 103 3.67 18.11 -4.22
CA ASP A 103 2.20 18.14 -4.09
C ASP A 103 1.46 17.26 -5.13
N ARG A 104 2.15 16.86 -6.21
CA ARG A 104 1.57 16.06 -7.30
C ARG A 104 2.01 14.61 -7.31
N GLU A 105 3.18 14.32 -6.76
CA GLU A 105 3.81 13.01 -6.86
C GLU A 105 4.43 12.65 -5.50
N VAL A 106 4.04 11.48 -4.98
CA VAL A 106 4.52 10.99 -3.69
C VAL A 106 6.01 10.61 -3.75
N ILE A 107 6.45 10.05 -4.88
CA ILE A 107 7.83 9.64 -5.13
C ILE A 107 8.36 10.32 -6.40
N ASP A 108 9.67 10.50 -6.49
CA ASP A 108 10.30 11.06 -7.69
C ASP A 108 10.14 10.10 -8.89
N PRO A 109 9.35 10.47 -9.92
CA PRO A 109 9.14 9.61 -11.08
C PRO A 109 10.42 9.42 -11.90
N SER A 110 11.46 10.25 -11.72
CA SER A 110 12.77 10.10 -12.37
C SER A 110 13.62 9.00 -11.77
N LEU A 111 13.32 8.53 -10.55
CA LEU A 111 14.05 7.47 -9.84
C LEU A 111 13.43 6.08 -10.00
N TYR A 112 12.12 6.00 -10.26
CA TYR A 112 11.40 4.72 -10.34
C TYR A 112 10.82 4.39 -11.73
N ASP A 113 11.14 3.22 -12.26
CA ASP A 113 10.52 2.68 -13.46
C ASP A 113 9.19 2.00 -13.10
N ARG A 114 8.10 2.53 -13.65
CA ARG A 114 6.72 2.11 -13.41
C ARG A 114 6.17 1.27 -14.56
N SER A 115 6.98 0.94 -15.57
CA SER A 115 6.56 0.23 -16.78
C SER A 115 6.03 -1.18 -16.53
N LYS A 116 6.37 -1.77 -15.37
CA LYS A 116 5.92 -3.09 -14.93
C LYS A 116 4.63 -3.07 -14.11
N LEU A 117 4.10 -1.88 -13.78
CA LEU A 117 2.85 -1.78 -13.04
C LEU A 117 1.65 -2.09 -13.95
N PRO A 118 0.64 -2.81 -13.44
CA PRO A 118 -0.62 -3.01 -14.15
C PRO A 118 -1.31 -1.69 -14.50
N CYS A 119 -1.98 -1.67 -15.65
CA CYS A 119 -2.76 -0.54 -16.12
C CYS A 119 -2.02 0.83 -16.01
N PRO A 120 -0.82 0.97 -16.62
CA PRO A 120 -0.12 2.25 -16.60
C PRO A 120 -0.93 3.31 -17.34
N TYR A 121 -0.77 4.56 -16.93
CA TYR A 121 -1.31 5.69 -17.67
C TYR A 121 -0.58 5.82 -19.00
N GLN A 122 -1.32 5.87 -20.10
CA GLN A 122 -0.74 5.98 -21.44
C GLN A 122 -0.75 7.45 -21.88
N ARG A 123 0.35 7.91 -22.48
CA ARG A 123 0.43 9.28 -22.97
C ARG A 123 -0.65 9.54 -24.03
N GLY A 124 -1.42 10.62 -23.85
CA GLY A 124 -2.52 10.98 -24.75
C GLY A 124 -3.83 10.23 -24.50
N GLN A 125 -3.87 9.35 -23.50
CA GLN A 125 -5.11 8.71 -23.08
C GLN A 125 -6.00 9.70 -22.33
N SER A 126 -7.33 9.56 -22.48
CA SER A 126 -8.30 10.27 -21.64
C SER A 126 -8.30 9.72 -20.20
N PRO A 127 -8.53 10.57 -19.18
CA PRO A 127 -8.72 10.10 -17.80
C PRO A 127 -9.83 9.06 -17.68
N GLU A 128 -10.94 9.22 -18.41
CA GLU A 128 -12.10 8.32 -18.38
C GLU A 128 -11.75 6.93 -18.90
N ASP A 129 -10.99 6.85 -20.00
CA ASP A 129 -10.52 5.57 -20.53
C ASP A 129 -9.58 4.87 -19.56
N TRP A 130 -8.73 5.63 -18.86
CA TRP A 130 -7.83 5.08 -17.86
C TRP A 130 -8.60 4.52 -16.68
N VAL A 131 -9.55 5.28 -16.13
CA VAL A 131 -10.43 4.84 -15.04
C VAL A 131 -11.20 3.58 -15.44
N ARG A 132 -11.75 3.52 -16.66
CA ARG A 132 -12.47 2.33 -17.15
C ARG A 132 -11.57 1.09 -17.19
N ARG A 133 -10.34 1.21 -17.72
CA ARG A 133 -9.37 0.10 -17.76
C ARG A 133 -8.93 -0.33 -16.36
N PHE A 134 -8.67 0.63 -15.48
CA PHE A 134 -8.28 0.38 -14.09
C PHE A 134 -9.34 -0.49 -13.37
N TRP A 135 -10.61 -0.10 -13.46
CA TRP A 135 -11.70 -0.87 -12.85
C TRP A 135 -11.99 -2.19 -13.55
N ALA A 136 -11.75 -2.31 -14.85
CA ALA A 136 -11.85 -3.58 -15.56
C ALA A 136 -10.77 -4.57 -15.06
N GLU A 137 -9.52 -4.12 -14.96
CA GLU A 137 -8.40 -4.92 -14.47
C GLU A 137 -8.63 -5.38 -13.02
N TRP A 138 -9.07 -4.48 -12.14
CA TRP A 138 -9.33 -4.83 -10.74
C TRP A 138 -10.45 -5.88 -10.62
N ARG A 139 -11.55 -5.73 -11.37
CA ARG A 139 -12.64 -6.72 -11.37
C ARG A 139 -12.20 -8.07 -11.93
N GLN A 140 -11.37 -8.06 -12.96
CA GLN A 140 -10.91 -9.28 -13.61
C GLN A 140 -9.94 -10.08 -12.73
N THR A 141 -9.01 -9.40 -12.07
CA THR A 141 -7.93 -10.05 -11.31
C THR A 141 -8.24 -10.22 -9.82
N GLY A 142 -9.16 -9.40 -9.28
CA GLY A 142 -9.38 -9.28 -7.84
C GLY A 142 -8.33 -8.44 -7.12
N PHE A 143 -7.28 -7.97 -7.81
CA PHE A 143 -6.17 -7.22 -7.23
C PHE A 143 -6.17 -5.76 -7.72
N CYS A 144 -5.81 -4.84 -6.83
CA CYS A 144 -5.75 -3.42 -7.17
C CYS A 144 -4.59 -3.17 -8.15
N PRO A 145 -4.82 -2.65 -9.36
CA PRO A 145 -3.78 -2.47 -10.37
C PRO A 145 -2.65 -1.53 -9.91
N GLN A 146 -3.00 -0.53 -9.10
CA GLN A 146 -2.05 0.43 -8.52
C GLN A 146 -2.36 0.63 -7.04
N SER A 147 -1.98 -0.37 -6.24
CA SER A 147 -2.29 -0.44 -4.81
C SER A 147 -1.61 0.64 -3.96
N GLY A 148 -0.57 1.30 -4.46
CA GLY A 148 0.30 2.13 -3.62
C GLY A 148 1.24 1.31 -2.73
N PHE A 149 1.32 -0.01 -2.92
CA PHE A 149 2.25 -0.89 -2.21
C PHE A 149 3.03 -1.75 -3.21
N TYR A 150 4.35 -1.60 -3.21
CA TYR A 150 5.23 -2.17 -4.24
C TYR A 150 6.48 -2.81 -3.64
N GLU A 151 7.03 -3.79 -4.36
CA GLU A 151 8.40 -4.28 -4.16
C GLU A 151 9.33 -3.53 -5.13
N ILE A 152 10.49 -3.08 -4.67
CA ILE A 152 11.48 -2.38 -5.47
C ILE A 152 12.54 -3.38 -5.93
N ASN A 153 12.58 -3.62 -7.25
CA ASN A 153 13.66 -4.35 -7.88
C ASN A 153 14.83 -3.41 -8.23
N PHE A 154 16.04 -3.94 -8.31
CA PHE A 154 17.28 -3.18 -8.48
C PHE A 154 17.43 -2.06 -7.45
N SER A 155 17.07 -2.34 -6.18
CA SER A 155 17.10 -1.38 -5.08
C SER A 155 18.52 -0.94 -4.73
N PRO A 156 18.89 0.35 -4.91
CA PRO A 156 20.17 0.86 -4.45
C PRO A 156 20.36 0.70 -2.95
N TRP A 157 19.27 0.82 -2.18
CA TRP A 157 19.32 0.68 -0.72
C TRP A 157 19.68 -0.73 -0.26
N LEU A 158 19.36 -1.78 -1.04
CA LEU A 158 19.79 -3.15 -0.72
C LEU A 158 21.29 -3.36 -0.99
N GLU A 159 21.84 -2.69 -2.00
CA GLU A 159 23.26 -2.74 -2.34
C GLU A 159 24.10 -1.96 -1.33
N GLU A 160 23.71 -0.72 -1.03
CA GLU A 160 24.38 0.18 -0.05
C GLU A 160 24.52 -0.46 1.32
N THR A 161 23.56 -1.30 1.66
CA THR A 161 23.48 -1.94 2.97
C THR A 161 24.08 -3.34 3.03
N GLY A 162 24.43 -3.93 1.89
CA GLY A 162 25.01 -5.26 1.79
C GLY A 162 24.01 -6.43 1.95
N TYR A 163 22.69 -6.17 1.93
CA TYR A 163 21.65 -7.20 2.11
C TYR A 163 21.06 -7.76 0.81
N ALA A 164 21.52 -7.27 -0.35
CA ALA A 164 21.05 -7.72 -1.67
C ALA A 164 21.10 -9.26 -1.87
N LYS A 165 22.06 -9.96 -1.25
CA LYS A 165 22.23 -11.42 -1.35
C LYS A 165 21.67 -12.20 -0.16
N SER A 166 21.00 -11.53 0.78
CA SER A 166 20.58 -12.11 2.07
C SER A 166 19.10 -12.52 2.12
N GLY A 167 18.43 -12.56 0.97
CA GLY A 167 17.00 -12.85 0.86
C GLY A 167 16.09 -11.71 1.36
N TYR A 168 16.65 -10.53 1.62
CA TYR A 168 15.88 -9.33 1.92
C TYR A 168 15.37 -8.69 0.64
N LYS A 169 14.20 -8.07 0.76
CA LYS A 169 13.50 -7.34 -0.28
C LYS A 169 13.29 -5.91 0.19
N HIS A 170 13.15 -5.00 -0.77
CA HIS A 170 12.81 -3.61 -0.51
C HIS A 170 11.34 -3.39 -0.85
N PHE A 171 10.56 -2.95 0.12
CA PHE A 171 9.15 -2.60 -0.03
C PHE A 171 8.93 -1.11 0.13
N ILE A 172 7.95 -0.57 -0.60
CA ILE A 172 7.53 0.83 -0.49
C ILE A 172 6.01 0.93 -0.39
N VAL A 173 5.53 1.73 0.56
CA VAL A 173 4.12 2.06 0.80
C VAL A 173 3.93 3.56 0.54
N LEU A 174 3.13 3.90 -0.46
CA LEU A 174 2.84 5.27 -0.87
C LEU A 174 1.56 5.76 -0.18
N GLY A 175 1.70 6.67 0.78
CA GLY A 175 0.58 7.42 1.32
C GLY A 175 0.26 8.65 0.47
N HIS A 176 -0.35 9.67 1.08
CA HIS A 176 -0.62 10.96 0.43
C HIS A 176 0.56 11.92 0.59
N ASP A 177 0.88 12.29 1.85
CA ASP A 177 1.91 13.30 2.17
C ASP A 177 3.29 12.70 2.48
N ALA A 178 3.37 11.37 2.54
CA ALA A 178 4.58 10.65 2.89
C ALA A 178 4.56 9.26 2.27
N TYR A 179 5.73 8.64 2.21
CA TYR A 179 5.88 7.23 1.90
C TYR A 179 6.80 6.54 2.90
N VAL A 180 6.64 5.23 3.03
CA VAL A 180 7.45 4.39 3.90
C VAL A 180 8.18 3.36 3.05
N GLU A 181 9.46 3.20 3.33
CA GLU A 181 10.31 2.15 2.74
C GLU A 181 10.74 1.18 3.84
N VAL A 182 10.73 -0.12 3.56
CA VAL A 182 11.11 -1.19 4.51
C VAL A 182 11.97 -2.23 3.82
N LEU A 183 13.09 -2.62 4.46
CA LEU A 183 13.85 -3.81 4.08
C LEU A 183 13.43 -4.99 4.96
N ALA A 184 12.85 -6.02 4.36
CA ALA A 184 12.29 -7.19 5.06
C ALA A 184 12.39 -8.47 4.23
N LYS A 185 12.24 -9.63 4.86
CA LYS A 185 12.24 -10.93 4.16
C LYS A 185 10.88 -11.31 3.58
N GLY A 186 9.82 -10.78 4.18
CA GLY A 186 8.44 -11.10 3.85
C GLY A 186 7.49 -10.06 4.40
N TRP A 187 6.22 -10.21 4.08
CA TRP A 187 5.16 -9.38 4.61
C TRP A 187 3.85 -10.15 4.67
N SER A 188 3.00 -9.74 5.60
CA SER A 188 1.60 -10.14 5.68
C SER A 188 0.77 -8.90 6.01
N TRP A 189 -0.55 -9.01 5.90
CA TRP A 189 -1.43 -7.89 6.22
C TRP A 189 -2.72 -8.36 6.86
N LYS A 190 -3.32 -7.47 7.67
CA LYS A 190 -4.63 -7.67 8.29
C LYS A 190 -5.39 -6.36 8.26
N SER A 191 -6.72 -6.43 8.08
CA SER A 191 -7.59 -5.29 8.33
C SER A 191 -8.02 -5.30 9.80
N ALA A 192 -8.20 -4.13 10.39
CA ALA A 192 -8.65 -3.99 11.78
C ALA A 192 -10.05 -4.57 12.06
N GLY A 193 -10.79 -4.98 11.01
CA GLY A 193 -12.04 -5.72 11.12
C GLY A 193 -11.88 -7.24 11.33
N ASN A 194 -10.69 -7.79 11.13
CA ASN A 194 -10.38 -9.22 11.23
C ASN A 194 -9.27 -9.47 12.25
N TRP A 195 -9.58 -9.30 13.54
CA TRP A 195 -8.77 -9.88 14.62
C TRP A 195 -9.38 -11.24 14.96
N GLU A 196 -8.84 -12.32 14.42
CA GLU A 196 -9.15 -13.67 14.90
C GLU A 196 -8.37 -13.94 16.19
N GLN A 197 -9.07 -14.60 17.13
CA GLN A 197 -8.70 -14.93 18.50
C GLN A 197 -7.52 -15.90 18.60
#